data_AF-A0A3B0SXG2-F1
#
_entry.id   AF-A0A3B0SXG2-F1
#
_cell.length_a   1.000
_cell.length_b   1.000
_cell.length_c   1.000
_cell.angle_alpha   90.00
_cell.angle_beta   90.00
_cell.angle_gamma   90.00
#
_symmetry.space_group_name_H-M   'P 1'
#
loop_
_entity.id
_entity.type
_entity.pdbx_description
1 polymer ?
#
loop_
_entity_poly.entity_id
_entity_poly.type
_entity_poly.pdbx_seq_one_letter_code
_entity_poly.pdbx_strand_id
1 'polypeptide(L)'
;TERTEPRPIILVDGILIFQNQKLRDLLDLKIFVECDRNTRFTRRLQRDVNERGRTAESVIQVFTDQVSPMHDKFVSPSLEHADIVVNSQQSNLTSGEQFSRVMDSIKLMIQ
;
A
#
# COMPACT_ATOMS: atom_id res chain seq x y z
N THR A 1 15.10 18.46 -3.02
CA THR A 1 14.76 17.75 -1.78
C THR A 1 14.37 18.78 -0.74
N GLU A 2 13.34 18.50 0.05
CA GLU A 2 12.89 19.39 1.14
C GLU A 2 13.39 18.82 2.48
N ARG A 3 13.92 19.67 3.35
CA ARG A 3 14.38 19.26 4.68
C ARG A 3 13.18 19.19 5.61
N THR A 4 12.98 18.03 6.23
CA THR A 4 11.92 17.82 7.22
C THR A 4 12.53 17.70 8.62
N GLU A 5 11.80 18.13 9.64
CA GLU A 5 12.20 17.96 11.04
C GLU A 5 11.68 16.63 11.59
N PRO A 6 12.37 15.99 12.56
CA PRO A 6 11.91 14.77 13.19
C PRO A 6 10.49 14.89 13.76
N ARG A 7 9.72 13.80 13.65
CA ARG A 7 8.36 13.70 14.20
C ARG A 7 8.23 12.44 15.04
N PRO A 8 7.34 12.42 16.06
CA PRO A 8 7.08 11.21 16.84
C PRO A 8 6.56 10.04 16.00
N ILE A 9 5.87 10.34 14.89
CA ILE A 9 5.37 9.36 13.95
C ILE A 9 5.84 9.73 12.55
N ILE A 10 6.43 8.77 11.85
CA ILE A 10 6.80 8.88 10.44
C ILE A 10 6.04 7.81 9.68
N LEU A 11 5.20 8.22 8.72
CA LEU A 11 4.53 7.30 7.80
C LEU A 11 5.37 7.14 6.54
N VAL A 12 5.75 5.90 6.24
CA VAL A 12 6.47 5.55 5.01
C VAL A 12 5.53 4.76 4.12
N ASP A 13 5.18 5.31 2.96
CA ASP A 13 4.29 4.67 1.97
C ASP A 13 5.05 4.26 0.70
N GLY A 14 4.70 3.10 0.14
CA GLY A 14 5.36 2.57 -1.03
C GLY A 14 5.14 1.07 -1.25
N ILE A 15 5.01 0.69 -2.53
CA ILE A 15 4.65 -0.68 -2.95
C ILE A 15 5.73 -1.75 -2.71
N LEU A 16 6.97 -1.36 -2.41
CA LEU A 16 8.12 -2.27 -2.29
C LEU A 16 8.89 -2.13 -0.97
N ILE A 17 8.37 -1.38 0.00
CA ILE A 17 9.06 -1.13 1.28
C ILE A 17 9.42 -2.46 1.95
N PHE A 18 8.47 -3.40 1.96
CA PHE A 18 8.64 -4.70 2.60
C PHE A 18 9.52 -5.66 1.81
N GLN A 19 10.04 -5.32 0.63
CA GLN A 19 11.05 -6.16 -0.04
C GLN A 19 12.47 -5.94 0.52
N ASN A 20 12.73 -4.79 1.15
CA ASN A 20 14.05 -4.47 1.68
C ASN A 20 14.15 -4.75 3.19
N GLN A 21 14.93 -5.76 3.59
CA GLN A 21 15.12 -6.11 5.01
C GLN A 21 15.60 -4.93 5.85
N LYS A 22 16.55 -4.13 5.36
CA LYS A 22 17.07 -2.98 6.12
C LYS A 22 16.01 -1.94 6.40
N LEU A 23 15.03 -1.78 5.51
CA LEU A 23 13.88 -0.91 5.78
C LEU A 23 12.95 -1.57 6.80
N ARG A 24 12.67 -2.86 6.67
CA ARG A 24 11.82 -3.60 7.63
C ARG A 24 12.34 -3.51 9.06
N ASP A 25 13.66 -3.58 9.24
CA ASP A 25 14.32 -3.50 10.55
C ASP A 25 14.18 -2.12 11.22
N LEU A 26 13.85 -1.07 10.45
CA LEU A 26 13.64 0.29 10.93
C LEU A 26 12.17 0.61 11.21
N LEU A 27 11.24 -0.29 10.87
CA LEU A 27 9.79 -0.05 10.97
C LEU A 27 9.22 -0.69 12.23
N ASP A 28 8.63 0.12 13.10
CA ASP A 28 7.97 -0.36 14.31
C ASP A 28 6.63 -1.05 14.01
N LEU A 29 5.92 -0.61 12.97
CA LEU A 29 4.64 -1.17 12.54
C LEU A 29 4.59 -1.33 11.01
N LYS A 30 4.29 -2.54 10.53
CA LYS A 30 4.22 -2.87 9.10
C LYS A 30 2.76 -3.16 8.71
N ILE A 31 2.18 -2.26 7.93
CA ILE A 31 0.80 -2.39 7.43
C ILE A 31 0.81 -2.71 5.94
N PHE A 32 0.13 -3.77 5.54
CA PHE A 32 -0.11 -4.10 4.13
C PHE A 32 -1.57 -3.84 3.77
N VAL A 33 -1.81 -3.04 2.73
CA VAL A 33 -3.17 -2.79 2.24
C VAL A 33 -3.49 -3.77 1.11
N GLU A 34 -4.31 -4.77 1.42
CA GLU A 34 -4.74 -5.79 0.46
C GLU A 34 -5.97 -5.33 -0.33
N CYS A 35 -5.95 -5.63 -1.62
CA CYS A 35 -7.06 -5.37 -2.54
C CYS A 35 -6.93 -6.30 -3.75
N ASP A 36 -8.06 -6.83 -4.23
CA ASP A 36 -8.09 -7.66 -5.41
C ASP A 36 -7.57 -6.91 -6.65
N ARG A 37 -7.06 -7.70 -7.59
CA ARG A 37 -6.44 -7.23 -8.82
C ARG A 37 -7.37 -6.35 -9.65
N ASN A 38 -8.64 -6.72 -9.79
CA ASN A 38 -9.58 -6.02 -10.66
C ASN A 38 -9.92 -4.65 -10.07
N THR A 39 -10.14 -4.56 -8.75
CA THR A 39 -10.35 -3.25 -8.10
C THR A 39 -9.12 -2.35 -8.24
N ARG A 40 -7.91 -2.87 -8.00
CA ARG A 40 -6.67 -2.10 -8.19
C ARG A 40 -6.49 -1.64 -9.64
N PHE A 41 -6.76 -2.53 -10.60
CA PHE A 41 -6.69 -2.20 -12.02
C PHE A 41 -7.68 -1.10 -12.40
N THR A 42 -8.96 -1.24 -12.03
CA THR A 42 -10.00 -0.25 -12.33
C THR A 42 -9.65 1.12 -11.75
N ARG A 43 -9.24 1.18 -10.48
CA ARG A 43 -8.81 2.43 -9.83
C ARG A 43 -7.61 3.05 -10.56
N ARG A 44 -6.63 2.22 -10.94
CA ARG A 44 -5.46 2.69 -11.70
C ARG A 44 -5.85 3.21 -13.08
N LEU A 45 -6.72 2.51 -13.80
CA LEU A 45 -7.18 2.91 -15.12
C LEU A 45 -7.86 4.28 -15.06
N GLN A 46 -8.82 4.44 -14.15
CA GLN A 46 -9.52 5.72 -13.95
C GLN A 46 -8.54 6.83 -13.61
N ARG A 47 -7.65 6.62 -12.64
CA ARG A 47 -6.67 7.63 -12.22
C ARG A 47 -5.69 7.99 -13.33
N ASP A 48 -5.08 6.99 -13.99
CA ASP A 48 -4.05 7.24 -14.99
C ASP A 48 -4.65 7.89 -16.27
N VAL A 49 -5.92 7.63 -16.61
CA VAL A 49 -6.63 8.32 -17.69
C VAL A 49 -7.02 9.74 -17.30
N ASN A 50 -7.70 9.90 -16.15
CA ASN A 50 -8.31 11.18 -15.78
C ASN A 50 -7.31 12.21 -15.24
N GLU A 51 -6.29 11.77 -14.50
CA GLU A 51 -5.37 12.66 -13.78
C GLU A 51 -3.99 12.75 -14.43
N ARG A 52 -3.61 11.73 -15.24
CA ARG A 52 -2.26 11.64 -15.84
C ARG A 52 -2.28 11.68 -17.37
N GLY A 53 -3.46 11.86 -17.98
CA GLY A 53 -3.62 12.03 -19.43
C GLY A 53 -3.23 10.81 -20.27
N ARG A 54 -3.24 9.60 -19.70
CA ARG A 54 -2.90 8.38 -20.44
C ARG A 54 -4.10 7.86 -21.22
N THR A 55 -3.84 7.12 -22.31
CA THR A 55 -4.88 6.36 -23.00
C THR A 55 -5.18 5.07 -22.25
N ALA A 56 -6.44 4.60 -22.32
CA ALA A 56 -6.83 3.33 -21.71
C ALA A 56 -5.98 2.16 -22.24
N GLU A 57 -5.75 2.12 -23.55
CA GLU A 57 -4.89 1.13 -24.23
C GLU A 57 -3.49 1.05 -23.60
N SER A 58 -2.84 2.21 -23.42
CA SER A 58 -1.50 2.28 -22.81
C SER A 58 -1.50 1.75 -21.38
N VAL A 59 -2.53 2.06 -20.60
CA VAL A 59 -2.63 1.60 -19.21
C VAL A 59 -2.87 0.09 -19.15
N ILE A 60 -3.75 -0.45 -20.00
CA ILE A 60 -4.02 -1.90 -20.09
C ILE A 60 -2.75 -2.66 -20.44
N GLN A 61 -2.02 -2.20 -21.47
CA GLN A 61 -0.80 -2.85 -21.92
C GLN A 61 0.27 -2.84 -20.83
N VAL A 62 0.58 -1.68 -20.25
CA VAL A 62 1.57 -1.58 -19.16
C VAL A 62 1.15 -2.39 -17.94
N PHE A 63 -0.15 -2.40 -17.61
CA PHE A 63 -0.64 -3.16 -16.47
C PHE A 63 -0.39 -4.66 -16.67
N THR A 64 -0.73 -5.17 -17.86
CA THR A 64 -0.64 -6.59 -18.20
C THR A 64 0.81 -7.05 -18.31
N ASP A 65 1.63 -6.29 -19.03
CA ASP A 65 2.98 -6.72 -19.40
C ASP A 65 4.01 -6.50 -18.27
N GLN A 66 3.77 -5.51 -17.40
CA GLN A 66 4.77 -5.10 -16.41
C GLN A 66 4.21 -5.10 -14.99
N VAL A 67 3.12 -4.38 -14.74
CA VAL A 67 2.69 -4.11 -13.36
C VAL A 67 2.21 -5.37 -12.67
N SER A 68 1.40 -6.16 -13.35
CA SER A 68 0.85 -7.41 -12.84
C SER A 68 1.94 -8.42 -12.52
N PRO A 69 2.83 -8.79 -13.48
CA PRO A 69 3.91 -9.73 -13.18
C PRO A 69 4.82 -9.26 -12.06
N MET A 70 5.13 -7.96 -11.99
CA MET A 70 5.98 -7.41 -10.94
C MET A 70 5.27 -7.35 -9.59
N HIS A 71 3.96 -7.11 -9.57
CA HIS A 71 3.15 -7.22 -8.36
C HIS A 71 3.20 -8.64 -7.81
N ASP A 72 2.94 -9.63 -8.65
CA ASP A 72 2.88 -11.03 -8.23
C ASP A 72 4.25 -11.55 -7.81
N LYS A 73 5.32 -11.05 -8.43
CA LYS A 73 6.70 -11.42 -8.12
C LYS A 73 7.27 -10.74 -6.87
N PHE A 74 6.91 -9.48 -6.60
CA PHE A 74 7.60 -8.67 -5.57
C PHE A 74 6.67 -8.03 -4.56
N VAL A 75 5.47 -7.61 -4.93
CA VAL A 75 4.57 -6.90 -4.00
C VAL A 75 3.78 -7.90 -3.17
N SER A 76 3.08 -8.83 -3.82
CA SER A 76 2.23 -9.81 -3.15
C SER A 76 2.98 -10.69 -2.15
N PRO A 77 4.20 -11.23 -2.45
CA PRO A 77 4.92 -12.05 -1.49
C PRO A 77 5.33 -11.29 -0.23
N SER A 78 5.56 -9.97 -0.35
CA SER A 78 5.99 -9.15 0.79
C SER A 78 4.93 -8.98 1.88
N LEU A 79 3.68 -9.40 1.62
CA LEU A 79 2.62 -9.49 2.62
C LEU A 79 3.01 -10.34 3.83
N GLU A 80 3.89 -11.34 3.65
CA GLU A 80 4.37 -12.19 4.75
C GLU A 80 5.08 -11.40 5.88
N HIS A 81 5.56 -10.19 5.58
CA HIS A 81 6.24 -9.33 6.53
C HIS A 81 5.32 -8.33 7.24
N ALA A 82 4.02 -8.37 6.99
CA ALA A 82 3.07 -7.43 7.56
C ALA A 82 2.61 -7.83 8.97
N ASP A 83 2.56 -6.86 9.88
CA ASP A 83 1.99 -7.03 11.22
C ASP A 83 0.45 -6.92 11.17
N ILE A 84 -0.06 -6.05 10.28
CA ILE A 84 -1.49 -5.83 10.06
C ILE A 84 -1.77 -5.84 8.55
N VAL A 85 -2.77 -6.62 8.14
CA VAL A 85 -3.33 -6.56 6.78
C VAL A 85 -4.67 -5.85 6.84
N VAL A 86 -4.81 -4.80 6.03
CA VAL A 86 -6.05 -4.02 5.87
C VAL A 86 -6.63 -4.30 4.50
N ASN A 87 -7.85 -4.82 4.42
CA ASN A 87 -8.52 -5.10 3.16
C ASN A 87 -9.36 -3.88 2.72
N SER A 88 -8.98 -3.30 1.58
CA SER A 88 -9.57 -2.06 1.06
C SER A 88 -10.95 -2.25 0.41
N GLN A 89 -11.50 -3.45 0.41
CA GLN A 89 -12.77 -3.79 -0.24
C GLN A 89 -13.88 -4.11 0.76
N GLN A 90 -13.55 -4.14 2.04
CA GLN A 90 -14.54 -4.39 3.07
C GLN A 90 -15.47 -3.19 3.23
N SER A 91 -16.66 -3.45 3.76
CA SER A 91 -17.70 -2.43 3.97
C SER A 91 -17.20 -1.28 4.86
N ASN A 92 -17.92 -0.14 4.83
CA ASN A 92 -17.58 1.02 5.66
C ASN A 92 -17.53 0.71 7.16
N LEU A 93 -18.39 -0.20 7.64
CA LEU A 93 -18.40 -0.65 9.04
C LEU A 93 -17.07 -1.34 9.40
N THR A 94 -16.65 -2.29 8.58
CA THR A 94 -15.39 -3.05 8.77
C THR A 94 -14.15 -2.18 8.52
N SER A 95 -14.26 -1.13 7.70
CA SER A 95 -13.19 -0.16 7.49
C SER A 95 -12.87 0.62 8.76
N GLY A 96 -13.89 0.99 9.56
CA GLY A 96 -13.72 1.67 10.84
C GLY A 96 -13.05 0.80 11.91
N GLU A 97 -13.38 -0.49 11.94
CA GLU A 97 -12.77 -1.47 12.85
C GLU A 97 -11.28 -1.67 12.52
N GLN A 98 -10.95 -1.86 11.24
CA GLN A 98 -9.56 -2.00 10.78
C GLN A 98 -8.74 -0.74 11.08
N PHE A 99 -9.32 0.45 10.89
CA PHE A 99 -8.66 1.71 11.24
C PHE A 99 -8.42 1.82 12.73
N SER A 100 -9.43 1.50 13.56
CA SER A 100 -9.29 1.52 15.02
C SER A 100 -8.16 0.60 15.49
N ARG A 101 -8.06 -0.61 14.91
CA ARG A 101 -6.98 -1.54 15.20
C ARG A 101 -5.59 -0.95 14.93
N VAL A 102 -5.40 -0.29 13.77
CA VAL A 102 -4.14 0.39 13.45
C VAL A 102 -3.85 1.51 14.46
N MET A 103 -4.86 2.33 14.76
CA MET A 103 -4.69 3.45 15.68
C MET A 103 -4.35 2.99 17.10
N ASP A 104 -4.94 1.90 17.56
CA ASP A 104 -4.66 1.35 18.88
C ASP A 104 -3.25 0.76 18.96
N SER A 105 -2.77 0.10 17.90
CA SER A 105 -1.37 -0.32 17.81
C SER A 105 -0.40 0.86 17.89
N ILE A 106 -0.69 1.96 17.17
CA ILE A 106 0.14 3.17 17.23
C ILE A 106 0.14 3.78 18.63
N LYS A 107 -1.01 3.86 19.31
CA LYS A 107 -1.09 4.41 20.67
C LYS A 107 -0.24 3.61 21.67
N LEU A 108 -0.24 2.28 21.56
CA LEU A 108 0.57 1.41 22.42
C LEU A 108 2.08 1.60 22.24
N MET A 109 2.52 2.08 21.07
CA MET A 109 3.95 2.32 20.78
C MET A 109 4.46 3.68 21.28
N ILE A 110 3.56 4.63 21.54
CA ILE A 110 3.90 6.02 21.90
C ILE A 110 3.79 6.27 23.42
N GLN A 111 3.21 5.32 24.17
CA GLN A 111 3.20 5.32 25.63
C GLN A 111 4.58 4.92 26.19
#